data_AF-A0A2V9LS94-F1
#
_entry.id   AF-A0A2V9LS94-F1
#
_cell.length_a   1.000
_cell.length_b   1.000
_cell.length_c   1.000
_cell.angle_alpha   90.00
_cell.angle_beta   90.00
_cell.angle_gamma   90.00
#
_symmetry.space_group_name_H-M   'P 1'
#
loop_
_entity.id
_entity.type
_entity.pdbx_description
1 polymer ?
#
loop_
_entity_poly.entity_id
_entity_poly.type
_entity_poly.pdbx_seq_one_letter_code
_entity_poly.pdbx_strand_id
1 'polypeptide(L)'
;MEVGNFYLRKRDYRAALSRFKEAADADPTYADAYLGLGKVYEKIGLKRKALDAYRKYLDALPSEKDAEDAKAVHRAMARLERQTKARPSRQSEWRAARSRSN
;
A
#
# COMPACT_ATOMS: atom_id res chain seq x y z
N MET A 1 -17.44 -15.30 5.72
CA MET A 1 -16.32 -14.44 5.31
C MET A 1 -16.25 -14.33 3.79
N GLU A 2 -17.21 -13.67 3.11
CA GLU A 2 -17.19 -13.65 1.63
C GLU A 2 -17.56 -12.30 0.98
N VAL A 3 -17.63 -11.21 1.74
CA VAL A 3 -17.98 -9.91 1.16
C VAL A 3 -16.77 -9.20 0.54
N GLY A 4 -15.57 -9.45 1.06
CA GLY A 4 -14.33 -8.84 0.55
C GLY A 4 -13.99 -9.20 -0.90
N ASN A 5 -14.33 -10.40 -1.35
CA ASN A 5 -14.05 -10.86 -2.71
C ASN A 5 -15.08 -10.38 -3.75
N PHE A 6 -16.31 -10.05 -3.34
CA PHE A 6 -17.36 -9.64 -4.27
C PHE A 6 -17.08 -8.25 -4.88
N TYR A 7 -16.57 -7.31 -4.08
CA TYR A 7 -16.28 -5.95 -4.53
C TYR A 7 -15.02 -5.86 -5.41
N LEU A 8 -14.04 -6.74 -5.23
CA LEU A 8 -12.86 -6.81 -6.10
C LEU A 8 -13.19 -7.26 -7.53
N ARG A 9 -14.34 -7.91 -7.73
CA ARG A 9 -14.75 -8.48 -9.02
C ARG A 9 -15.56 -7.50 -9.88
N LYS A 10 -16.14 -6.45 -9.29
CA LYS A 10 -17.12 -5.58 -9.96
C LYS A 10 -16.53 -4.38 -10.74
N ARG A 11 -15.20 -4.22 -10.80
CA ARG A 11 -14.53 -2.99 -11.31
C ARG A 11 -14.96 -1.68 -10.61
N ASP A 12 -15.81 -1.74 -9.58
CA ASP A 12 -16.22 -0.62 -8.74
C ASP A 12 -15.18 -0.28 -7.68
N TYR A 13 -13.94 -0.08 -8.13
CA TYR A 13 -12.84 0.36 -7.29
C TYR A 13 -13.17 1.68 -6.57
N ARG A 14 -14.00 2.55 -7.18
CA ARG A 14 -14.47 3.79 -6.56
C ARG A 14 -15.36 3.55 -5.35
N ALA A 15 -16.29 2.60 -5.43
CA ALA A 15 -17.16 2.25 -4.32
C ALA A 15 -16.37 1.59 -3.19
N ALA A 16 -15.44 0.69 -3.54
CA ALA A 16 -14.55 0.06 -2.57
C ALA A 16 -13.69 1.11 -1.83
N LEU A 17 -13.12 2.07 -2.56
CA LEU A 17 -12.37 3.18 -1.95
C LEU A 17 -13.23 4.00 -0.98
N SER A 18 -14.48 4.32 -1.33
CA SER A 18 -15.39 5.05 -0.43
C SER A 18 -15.60 4.27 0.86
N ARG A 19 -15.96 2.99 0.74
CA ARG A 19 -16.25 2.13 1.90
C ARG A 19 -15.05 1.95 2.82
N PHE A 20 -13.87 1.72 2.27
CA PHE A 20 -12.66 1.60 3.08
C PHE A 20 -12.23 2.94 3.67
N LYS A 21 -12.48 4.05 2.98
CA LYS A 21 -12.18 5.38 3.51
C LYS A 21 -13.10 5.71 4.68
N GLU A 22 -14.41 5.45 4.57
CA GLU A 22 -15.36 5.59 5.67
C GLU A 22 -14.97 4.71 6.86
N ALA A 23 -14.52 3.48 6.61
CA ALA A 23 -14.05 2.59 7.67
C ALA A 23 -12.78 3.14 8.36
N ALA A 24 -11.84 3.70 7.61
CA ALA A 24 -10.64 4.33 8.16
C ALA A 24 -10.93 5.66 8.91
N ASP A 25 -11.99 6.37 8.52
CA ASP A 25 -12.46 7.58 9.20
C ASP A 25 -13.18 7.23 10.52
N ALA A 26 -13.99 6.17 10.49
CA ALA A 26 -14.72 5.67 11.65
C ALA A 26 -13.79 5.02 12.69
N ASP A 27 -12.79 4.27 12.23
CA ASP A 27 -11.77 3.65 13.06
C ASP A 27 -10.38 3.84 12.44
N PRO A 28 -9.62 4.84 12.90
CA PRO A 28 -8.26 5.09 12.44
C PRO A 28 -7.28 3.95 12.71
N THR A 29 -7.63 3.04 13.63
CA THR A 29 -6.82 1.87 14.02
C THR A 29 -7.18 0.62 13.23
N TYR A 30 -8.20 0.69 12.36
CA TYR A 30 -8.66 -0.45 11.60
C TYR A 30 -7.73 -0.76 10.43
N ALA A 31 -6.78 -1.66 10.69
CA ALA A 31 -5.76 -2.02 9.72
C ALA A 31 -6.35 -2.59 8.42
N ASP A 32 -7.33 -3.49 8.48
CA ASP A 32 -7.97 -4.07 7.30
C ASP A 32 -8.52 -3.03 6.30
N ALA A 33 -8.96 -1.86 6.76
CA ALA A 33 -9.37 -0.78 5.84
C ALA A 33 -8.20 -0.27 5.01
N TYR A 34 -7.04 -0.06 5.61
CA TYR A 34 -5.81 0.34 4.90
C TYR A 34 -5.31 -0.75 3.95
N LEU A 35 -5.43 -2.02 4.34
CA LEU A 35 -5.14 -3.16 3.47
C LEU A 35 -6.05 -3.18 2.23
N GLY A 36 -7.35 -2.95 2.43
CA GLY A 36 -8.35 -2.80 1.38
C GLY A 36 -8.03 -1.66 0.43
N LEU A 37 -7.71 -0.47 0.97
CA LEU A 37 -7.26 0.69 0.19
C LEU A 37 -6.02 0.35 -0.65
N GLY A 38 -5.01 -0.28 -0.05
CA GLY A 38 -3.77 -0.68 -0.74
C GLY A 38 -4.02 -1.61 -1.93
N LYS A 39 -4.84 -2.65 -1.73
CA LYS A 39 -5.23 -3.61 -2.78
C LYS A 39 -6.01 -2.91 -3.90
N VAL A 40 -6.94 -2.02 -3.56
CA VAL A 40 -7.71 -1.27 -4.56
C VAL A 40 -6.82 -0.30 -5.33
N TYR A 41 -5.92 0.43 -4.65
CA TYR A 41 -4.95 1.32 -5.29
C TYR A 41 -4.01 0.57 -6.24
N GLU A 42 -3.60 -0.65 -5.89
CA GLU A 42 -2.82 -1.51 -6.76
C GLU A 42 -3.61 -1.88 -8.03
N LYS A 43 -4.88 -2.26 -7.89
CA LYS A 43 -5.75 -2.65 -9.01
C LYS A 43 -6.04 -1.51 -9.99
N ILE A 44 -6.14 -0.27 -9.50
CA ILE A 44 -6.32 0.92 -10.35
C ILE A 44 -5.01 1.49 -10.89
N GLY A 45 -3.86 0.87 -10.60
CA GLY A 45 -2.55 1.29 -11.10
C GLY A 45 -1.89 2.43 -10.32
N LEU A 46 -2.48 2.89 -9.21
CA LEU A 46 -1.92 3.94 -8.35
C LEU A 46 -0.90 3.36 -7.37
N LYS A 47 0.23 2.86 -7.90
CA LYS A 47 1.28 2.16 -7.13
C LYS A 47 1.82 2.98 -5.96
N ARG A 48 2.00 4.31 -6.12
CA ARG A 48 2.45 5.20 -5.02
C ARG A 48 1.45 5.26 -3.86
N LYS A 49 0.15 5.35 -4.16
CA LYS A 49 -0.90 5.38 -3.12
C LYS A 49 -1.08 4.01 -2.47
N ALA A 50 -0.90 2.93 -3.23
CA ALA A 50 -0.91 1.58 -2.70
C ALA A 50 0.21 1.38 -1.66
N LEU A 51 1.43 1.84 -1.95
CA LEU A 51 2.55 1.79 -1.01
C LEU A 51 2.26 2.58 0.29
N ASP A 52 1.66 3.77 0.18
CA ASP A 52 1.30 4.59 1.33
C ASP A 52 0.24 3.91 2.21
N ALA A 53 -0.81 3.39 1.60
CA ALA A 53 -1.87 2.66 2.31
C ALA A 53 -1.33 1.37 2.99
N TYR A 54 -0.49 0.60 2.29
CA TYR A 54 0.17 -0.56 2.88
C TYR A 54 1.12 -0.21 4.02
N ARG A 55 1.74 0.96 4.00
CA ARG A 55 2.58 1.42 5.11
C ARG A 55 1.74 1.79 6.33
N LYS A 56 0.62 2.50 6.14
CA LYS A 56 -0.35 2.79 7.22
C LYS A 56 -0.97 1.53 7.80
N TYR A 57 -1.24 0.54 6.94
CA TYR A 57 -1.64 -0.78 7.38
C TYR A 57 -0.65 -1.34 8.39
N LEU A 58 0.63 -1.43 8.03
CA LEU A 58 1.69 -1.96 8.90
C LEU A 58 1.86 -1.17 10.21
N ASP A 59 1.65 0.15 10.17
CA ASP A 59 1.76 1.03 11.34
C ASP A 59 0.60 0.81 12.33
N ALA A 60 -0.58 0.43 11.83
CA ALA A 60 -1.78 0.20 12.61
C ALA A 60 -1.86 -1.22 13.22
N LEU A 61 -0.93 -2.14 12.90
CA LEU A 61 -0.96 -3.53 13.38
C LEU A 61 -0.33 -3.65 14.79
N PRO A 62 -1.08 -4.04 15.82
CA PRO A 62 -0.59 -4.04 17.20
C PRO A 62 0.25 -5.28 17.61
N SER A 63 0.41 -6.31 16.78
CA SER A 63 1.36 -7.47 16.89
C SER A 63 0.72 -8.86 16.94
N GLU A 64 1.51 -9.85 16.51
CA GLU A 64 1.30 -11.31 16.44
C GLU A 64 0.36 -11.84 15.33
N LYS A 65 -0.93 -11.50 15.31
CA LYS A 65 -1.85 -12.01 14.26
C LYS A 65 -1.55 -11.46 12.87
N ASP A 66 -0.91 -10.31 12.85
CA ASP A 66 -0.66 -9.48 11.69
C ASP A 66 0.63 -9.84 10.93
N ALA A 67 1.47 -10.69 11.50
CA ALA A 67 2.78 -11.03 10.92
C ALA A 67 2.67 -11.74 9.56
N GLU A 68 1.63 -12.55 9.34
CA GLU A 68 1.40 -13.26 8.08
C GLU A 68 0.88 -12.31 6.97
N ASP A 69 -0.12 -11.48 7.29
CA ASP A 69 -0.63 -10.46 6.36
C ASP A 69 0.42 -9.36 6.11
N ALA A 70 1.20 -8.98 7.12
CA ALA A 70 2.33 -8.07 6.97
C ALA A 70 3.39 -8.61 6.00
N LYS A 71 3.72 -9.90 6.04
CA LYS A 71 4.61 -10.53 5.04
C LYS A 71 4.04 -10.43 3.64
N ALA A 72 2.74 -10.68 3.47
CA ALA A 72 2.08 -10.57 2.17
C ALA A 72 2.14 -9.12 1.64
N VAL A 73 1.91 -8.14 2.53
CA VAL A 73 2.01 -6.71 2.23
C VAL A 73 3.44 -6.30 1.91
N HIS A 74 4.45 -6.72 2.67
CA HIS A 74 5.86 -6.44 2.37
C HIS A 74 6.27 -6.95 0.99
N ARG A 75 5.81 -8.16 0.61
CA ARG A 75 6.04 -8.69 -0.75
C ARG A 75 5.35 -7.84 -1.82
N ALA A 76 4.11 -7.43 -1.58
CA ALA A 76 3.36 -6.55 -2.48
C ALA A 76 4.05 -5.18 -2.63
N MET A 77 4.48 -4.57 -1.52
CA MET A 77 5.23 -3.32 -1.50
C MET A 77 6.54 -3.46 -2.28
N ALA A 78 7.36 -4.49 -2.01
CA ALA A 78 8.60 -4.72 -2.74
C ALA A 78 8.37 -4.88 -4.26
N ARG A 79 7.29 -5.55 -4.66
CA ARG A 79 6.88 -5.69 -6.06
C ARG A 79 6.46 -4.34 -6.66
N LEU A 80 5.72 -3.53 -5.92
CA LEU A 80 5.28 -2.19 -6.35
C LEU A 80 6.43 -1.20 -6.43
N GLU A 81 7.35 -1.24 -5.45
CA GLU A 81 8.57 -0.45 -5.41
C GLU A 81 9.49 -0.75 -6.58
N ARG A 82 9.68 -2.02 -6.96
CA ARG A 82 10.43 -2.34 -8.19
C ARG A 82 9.79 -1.71 -9.41
N GLN A 83 8.46 -1.73 -9.49
CA GLN A 83 7.72 -1.15 -10.62
C GLN A 83 7.69 0.39 -10.61
N THR A 84 7.79 1.04 -9.45
CA THR A 84 7.87 2.51 -9.35
C THR A 84 9.31 3.01 -9.47
N LYS A 85 10.29 2.29 -8.91
CA LYS A 85 11.74 2.59 -8.97
C LYS A 85 12.31 2.32 -10.37
N ALA A 86 11.73 1.39 -11.13
CA ALA A 86 12.03 1.20 -12.56
C ALA A 86 11.64 2.40 -13.43
N ARG A 87 10.80 3.34 -12.93
CA ARG A 87 10.78 4.70 -13.45
C ARG A 87 11.82 5.48 -12.67
N PRO A 88 12.98 5.84 -13.27
CA PRO A 88 13.94 6.69 -12.60
C PRO A 88 13.27 8.05 -12.36
N SER A 89 12.71 8.21 -11.16
CA SER A 89 12.45 9.53 -10.61
C SER A 89 13.82 10.01 -10.18
N ARG A 90 14.41 10.89 -11.01
CA ARG A 90 15.75 11.53 -10.97
C ARG A 90 16.21 12.16 -9.64
N GLN A 91 15.71 11.72 -8.48
CA GLN A 91 15.94 12.41 -7.21
C GLN A 91 16.88 11.68 -6.25
N SER A 92 17.39 10.50 -6.61
CA SER A 92 18.38 9.76 -5.80
C SER A 92 19.77 9.74 -6.42
N GLU A 93 20.11 10.66 -7.33
CA GLU A 93 21.49 10.89 -7.79
C GLU A 93 22.30 11.78 -6.82
N TRP A 94 21.73 12.25 -5.71
CA TRP A 94 22.39 13.23 -4.85
C TRP A 94 23.31 12.68 -3.75
N ARG A 95 23.61 11.37 -3.75
CA ARG A 95 24.51 10.78 -2.72
C ARG A 95 25.75 10.06 -3.26
N ALA A 96 26.11 10.26 -4.53
CA ALA A 96 27.33 9.70 -5.11
C ALA A 96 28.35 10.74 -5.61
N ALA A 97 28.02 12.03 -5.65
CA ALA A 97 28.88 13.06 -6.26
C ALA A 97 29.82 13.82 -5.29
N ARG A 98 29.88 13.48 -4.00
CA ARG A 98 30.66 14.27 -3.02
C ARG A 98 31.66 13.52 -2.15
N SER A 99 32.14 12.37 -2.61
CA SER A 99 33.29 11.70 -1.96
C SER A 99 34.27 11.15 -3.00
N ARG A 100 34.66 12.01 -3.94
CA ARG A 100 35.92 11.91 -4.69
C ARG A 100 36.43 13.32 -4.95
N SER A 101 37.06 13.93 -3.95
CA SER A 101 38.02 15.02 -4.15
C SER A 101 38.92 15.11 -2.94
N ASN A 102 40.16 14.70 -3.20
CA ASN A 102 41.44 15.12 -2.62
C ASN A 102 41.66 14.93 -1.13
#